data_AF-A0A7K3IWF9-F1
#
_entry.id   AF-A0A7K3IWF9-F1
#
_cell.length_a   1.000
_cell.length_b   1.000
_cell.length_c   1.000
_cell.angle_alpha   90.00
_cell.angle_beta   90.00
_cell.angle_gamma   90.00
#
_symmetry.space_group_name_H-M   'P 1'
#
loop_
_entity.id
_entity.type
_entity.pdbx_description
1 polymer ?
#
loop_
_entity_poly.entity_id
_entity_poly.type
_entity_poly.pdbx_seq_one_letter_code
_entity_poly.pdbx_strand_id
1 'polypeptide(L)'
;MMILFISCEKRENVAEVETLQILEITDVSAKAEGNISSAGTNRIIEKGFCWSKDPNPVKDDGFVSSSDIANRFFGLISGLSPDTWYYVRAYAQGETDISYGNEVSFKTLAAGENPQIIADHTVVEKYDDIPQNYINKVKEQWLVYAGESHSAAIRRGLILLEELNSVYQVNVIESGTPEGYTSSYLRASRAIWGNYENSSGWIYSYGEEDWYTNSTALARTKAGITYCNTHGLEIGAIGYGWCWDPHIDTPGEFTLYTNATDQYVSYCRGMGYSTKVFYTTGTVDMYFEGVGYAKHLGYEMIREHVRKDPSRILFDYADILCYDEGSEVPNTTTWEGHEYPIITPTNLGTTGIGHIGTTGAIRLAKAMWWMLARMEGWDGESK
;
A
#
# COMPACT_ATOMS: atom_id res chain seq x y z
N MET A 1 -71.09 -26.06 -11.70
CA MET A 1 -69.92 -26.02 -10.81
C MET A 1 -68.78 -25.37 -11.59
N MET A 2 -68.60 -24.07 -11.42
CA MET A 2 -67.55 -23.30 -12.11
C MET A 2 -66.28 -23.43 -11.27
N ILE A 3 -65.29 -24.17 -11.78
CA ILE A 3 -63.99 -24.35 -11.12
C ILE A 3 -63.16 -23.10 -11.44
N LEU A 4 -62.97 -22.25 -10.43
CA LEU A 4 -62.09 -21.10 -10.47
C LEU A 4 -60.66 -21.61 -10.19
N PHE A 5 -59.79 -21.61 -11.20
CA PHE A 5 -58.37 -21.83 -11.00
C PHE A 5 -57.73 -20.52 -10.52
N ILE A 6 -57.49 -20.41 -9.22
CA ILE A 6 -56.58 -19.37 -8.68
C ILE A 6 -55.17 -19.93 -8.83
N SER A 7 -54.47 -19.52 -9.89
CA SER A 7 -53.02 -19.71 -9.97
C SER A 7 -52.39 -18.74 -8.97
N CYS A 8 -51.79 -19.28 -7.92
CA CYS A 8 -50.94 -18.53 -7.00
C CYS A 8 -49.54 -18.53 -7.62
N GLU A 9 -49.20 -17.53 -8.44
CA GLU A 9 -47.81 -17.31 -8.81
C GLU A 9 -47.06 -16.88 -7.55
N LYS A 10 -46.17 -17.76 -7.07
CA LYS A 10 -45.16 -17.38 -6.09
C LYS A 10 -44.43 -16.19 -6.71
N ARG A 11 -44.53 -14.99 -6.12
CA ARG A 11 -43.66 -13.88 -6.51
C ARG A 11 -42.23 -14.34 -6.25
N GLU A 12 -41.50 -14.62 -7.32
CA GLU A 12 -40.05 -14.77 -7.23
C GLU A 12 -39.49 -13.43 -6.78
N ASN A 13 -38.86 -13.44 -5.61
CA ASN A 13 -38.15 -12.28 -5.14
C ASN A 13 -36.74 -12.39 -5.70
N VAL A 14 -36.34 -11.44 -6.53
CA VAL A 14 -34.99 -11.40 -7.12
C VAL A 14 -33.98 -10.88 -6.09
N ALA A 15 -32.69 -11.03 -6.38
CA ALA A 15 -31.67 -10.52 -5.47
C ALA A 15 -31.70 -8.99 -5.45
N GLU A 16 -31.61 -8.42 -4.26
CA GLU A 16 -31.44 -6.98 -4.07
C GLU A 16 -29.95 -6.68 -4.05
N VAL A 17 -29.50 -5.99 -5.09
CA VAL A 17 -28.08 -5.68 -5.32
C VAL A 17 -27.92 -4.16 -5.31
N GLU A 18 -26.87 -3.66 -4.69
CA GLU A 18 -26.50 -2.26 -4.65
C GLU A 18 -25.08 -2.10 -5.20
N THR A 19 -24.91 -1.13 -6.10
CA THR A 19 -23.59 -0.65 -6.52
C THR A 19 -23.26 0.53 -5.63
N LEU A 20 -22.22 0.39 -4.82
CA LEU A 20 -21.84 1.40 -3.84
C LEU A 20 -20.96 2.47 -4.49
N GLN A 21 -19.68 2.49 -4.17
CA GLN A 21 -18.72 3.49 -4.65
C GLN A 21 -17.73 2.87 -5.63
N ILE A 22 -17.14 3.73 -6.46
CA ILE A 22 -15.94 3.41 -7.23
C ILE A 22 -14.75 4.03 -6.50
N LEU A 23 -13.76 3.19 -6.22
CA LEU A 23 -12.54 3.51 -5.48
C LEU A 23 -11.32 3.29 -6.38
N GLU A 24 -10.15 3.76 -5.95
CA GLU A 24 -8.86 3.44 -6.58
C GLU A 24 -8.88 3.68 -8.11
N ILE A 25 -9.53 4.76 -8.54
CA ILE A 25 -9.62 5.11 -9.97
C ILE A 25 -8.25 5.51 -10.45
N THR A 26 -7.75 4.78 -11.44
CA THR A 26 -6.53 5.11 -12.18
C THR A 26 -6.88 5.48 -13.61
N ASP A 27 -5.88 5.75 -14.42
CA ASP A 27 -6.00 5.90 -15.86
C ASP A 27 -6.41 4.59 -16.58
N VAL A 28 -6.19 3.41 -15.98
CA VAL A 28 -6.45 2.10 -16.63
C VAL A 28 -7.24 1.11 -15.79
N SER A 29 -7.64 1.45 -14.56
CA SER A 29 -8.37 0.58 -13.66
C SER A 29 -9.27 1.35 -12.70
N ALA A 30 -10.21 0.65 -12.07
CA ALA A 30 -10.95 1.14 -10.92
C ALA A 30 -11.43 -0.04 -10.06
N LYS A 31 -11.61 0.18 -8.76
CA LYS A 31 -12.16 -0.84 -7.86
C LYS A 31 -13.60 -0.52 -7.55
N ALA A 32 -14.50 -1.41 -7.95
CA ALA A 32 -15.92 -1.27 -7.66
C ALA A 32 -16.28 -1.98 -6.35
N GLU A 33 -17.20 -1.37 -5.61
CA GLU A 33 -17.75 -1.91 -4.38
C GLU A 33 -19.25 -2.17 -4.53
N GLY A 34 -19.71 -3.31 -4.02
CA GLY A 34 -21.09 -3.74 -4.13
C GLY A 34 -21.57 -4.46 -2.88
N ASN A 35 -22.89 -4.53 -2.73
CA ASN A 35 -23.54 -5.23 -1.63
C ASN A 35 -24.78 -5.98 -2.11
N ILE A 36 -25.02 -7.16 -1.54
CA ILE A 36 -26.26 -7.93 -1.71
C ILE A 36 -27.01 -7.91 -0.38
N SER A 37 -28.05 -7.09 -0.27
CA SER A 37 -28.88 -7.00 0.95
C SER A 37 -29.79 -8.21 1.12
N SER A 38 -30.18 -8.84 0.02
CA SER A 38 -31.04 -10.01 -0.02
C SER A 38 -30.72 -10.86 -1.24
N ALA A 39 -30.54 -12.18 -1.06
CA ALA A 39 -30.41 -13.11 -2.18
C ALA A 39 -31.76 -13.38 -2.88
N GLY A 40 -32.87 -12.86 -2.34
CA GLY A 40 -34.20 -13.22 -2.81
C GLY A 40 -34.50 -14.70 -2.58
N THR A 41 -35.22 -15.32 -3.50
CA THR A 41 -35.57 -16.75 -3.45
C THR A 41 -34.60 -17.65 -4.21
N ASN A 42 -33.69 -17.08 -5.01
CA ASN A 42 -32.78 -17.82 -5.87
C ASN A 42 -31.39 -17.92 -5.25
N ARG A 43 -30.74 -19.08 -5.39
CA ARG A 43 -29.34 -19.24 -5.00
C ARG A 43 -28.47 -18.41 -5.95
N ILE A 44 -27.68 -17.51 -5.39
CA ILE A 44 -26.67 -16.77 -6.14
C ILE A 44 -25.53 -17.74 -6.47
N ILE A 45 -25.23 -17.88 -7.76
CA ILE A 45 -24.16 -18.74 -8.28
C ILE A 45 -22.90 -17.94 -8.62
N GLU A 46 -23.07 -16.65 -8.89
CA GLU A 46 -21.99 -15.72 -9.20
C GLU A 46 -22.41 -14.29 -8.85
N LYS A 47 -21.46 -13.43 -8.51
CA LYS A 47 -21.67 -12.00 -8.36
C LYS A 47 -20.44 -11.25 -8.84
N GLY A 48 -20.60 -9.97 -9.14
CA GLY A 48 -19.52 -9.18 -9.69
C GLY A 48 -19.98 -7.81 -10.14
N PHE A 49 -19.27 -7.25 -11.10
CA PHE A 49 -19.59 -5.96 -11.68
C PHE A 49 -19.55 -6.05 -13.19
N CYS A 50 -20.49 -5.38 -13.85
CA CYS A 50 -20.45 -5.10 -15.28
C CYS A 50 -20.21 -3.61 -15.52
N TRP A 51 -19.54 -3.28 -16.63
CA TRP A 51 -19.22 -1.91 -17.00
C TRP A 51 -19.20 -1.70 -18.51
N SER A 52 -19.48 -0.47 -18.92
CA SER A 52 -19.45 -0.03 -20.31
C SER A 52 -19.13 1.47 -20.40
N LYS A 53 -18.80 1.94 -21.61
CA LYS A 53 -18.75 3.38 -21.92
C LYS A 53 -20.15 3.96 -22.16
N ASP A 54 -21.14 3.09 -22.35
CA ASP A 54 -22.55 3.43 -22.52
C ASP A 54 -23.34 3.16 -21.21
N PRO A 55 -24.41 3.92 -20.93
CA PRO A 55 -25.27 3.70 -19.78
C PRO A 55 -25.99 2.34 -19.80
N ASN A 56 -26.36 1.86 -18.63
CA ASN A 56 -27.02 0.62 -18.28
C ASN A 56 -26.22 -0.64 -18.65
N PRO A 57 -24.95 -0.77 -18.20
CA PRO A 57 -24.14 -1.93 -18.52
C PRO A 57 -24.80 -3.22 -18.01
N VAL A 58 -24.62 -4.30 -18.76
CA VAL A 58 -25.06 -5.66 -18.44
C VAL A 58 -23.87 -6.61 -18.47
N LYS A 59 -24.03 -7.83 -17.96
CA LYS A 59 -22.92 -8.79 -17.85
C LYS A 59 -22.26 -9.14 -19.20
N ASP A 60 -22.97 -8.99 -20.31
CA ASP A 60 -22.45 -9.23 -21.66
C ASP A 60 -21.50 -8.12 -22.18
N ASP A 61 -21.37 -7.00 -21.46
CA ASP A 61 -20.41 -5.93 -21.75
C ASP A 61 -19.01 -6.29 -21.20
N GLY A 62 -18.33 -5.36 -20.53
CA GLY A 62 -17.19 -5.69 -19.66
C GLY A 62 -17.71 -6.23 -18.34
N PHE A 63 -17.13 -7.32 -17.82
CA PHE A 63 -17.49 -7.83 -16.49
C PHE A 63 -16.31 -8.43 -15.72
N VAL A 64 -16.43 -8.41 -14.40
CA VAL A 64 -15.49 -9.02 -13.45
C VAL A 64 -16.29 -9.74 -12.38
N SER A 65 -16.01 -11.03 -12.21
CA SER A 65 -16.59 -11.84 -11.14
C SER A 65 -15.83 -11.59 -9.84
N SER A 66 -16.55 -11.50 -8.73
CA SER A 66 -15.97 -11.42 -7.39
C SER A 66 -15.86 -12.81 -6.77
N SER A 67 -14.71 -13.12 -6.17
CA SER A 67 -14.50 -14.34 -5.38
C SER A 67 -14.94 -14.21 -3.91
N ASP A 68 -15.32 -13.01 -3.44
CA ASP A 68 -15.75 -12.80 -2.06
C ASP A 68 -16.97 -13.65 -1.71
N ILE A 69 -16.97 -14.26 -0.53
CA ILE A 69 -18.13 -15.01 -0.02
C ILE A 69 -19.10 -14.14 0.81
N ALA A 70 -18.68 -12.94 1.21
CA ALA A 70 -19.47 -12.02 2.02
C ALA A 70 -20.53 -11.26 1.18
N ASN A 71 -21.57 -10.73 1.82
CA ASN A 71 -22.61 -9.95 1.12
C ASN A 71 -22.06 -8.66 0.51
N ARG A 72 -21.09 -8.03 1.18
CA ARG A 72 -20.28 -6.92 0.65
C ARG A 72 -19.10 -7.51 -0.10
N PHE A 73 -18.85 -7.01 -1.31
CA PHE A 73 -17.86 -7.59 -2.22
C PHE A 73 -17.22 -6.52 -3.11
N PHE A 74 -16.03 -6.86 -3.63
CA PHE A 74 -15.22 -5.95 -4.44
C PHE A 74 -14.86 -6.56 -5.80
N GLY A 75 -14.60 -5.71 -6.78
CA GLY A 75 -14.15 -6.12 -8.11
C GLY A 75 -13.15 -5.13 -8.68
N LEU A 76 -11.99 -5.63 -9.12
CA LEU A 76 -11.01 -4.83 -9.84
C LEU A 76 -11.35 -4.79 -11.34
N ILE A 77 -11.83 -3.65 -11.80
CA ILE A 77 -12.04 -3.36 -13.22
C ILE A 77 -10.70 -2.91 -13.80
N SER A 78 -10.22 -3.58 -14.84
CA SER A 78 -8.92 -3.31 -15.46
C SER A 78 -9.02 -3.20 -16.98
N GLY A 79 -7.98 -2.69 -17.62
CA GLY A 79 -7.95 -2.52 -19.08
C GLY A 79 -8.80 -1.34 -19.56
N LEU A 80 -9.02 -0.34 -18.70
CA LEU A 80 -9.74 0.87 -19.05
C LEU A 80 -8.89 1.80 -19.91
N SER A 81 -9.56 2.68 -20.65
CA SER A 81 -8.90 3.76 -21.39
C SER A 81 -8.71 4.97 -20.47
N PRO A 82 -7.55 5.66 -20.52
CA PRO A 82 -7.36 6.93 -19.81
C PRO A 82 -8.37 8.00 -20.22
N ASP A 83 -8.61 8.97 -19.33
CA ASP A 83 -9.49 10.14 -19.53
C ASP A 83 -10.89 9.79 -20.08
N THR A 84 -11.46 8.66 -19.67
CA THR A 84 -12.67 8.07 -20.27
C THR A 84 -13.76 7.83 -19.22
N TRP A 85 -15.01 8.21 -19.55
CA TRP A 85 -16.18 7.91 -18.74
C TRP A 85 -16.62 6.45 -18.88
N TYR A 86 -16.97 5.85 -17.74
CA TYR A 86 -17.51 4.50 -17.63
C TYR A 86 -18.73 4.49 -16.69
N TYR A 87 -19.66 3.59 -16.97
CA TYR A 87 -20.81 3.25 -16.14
C TYR A 87 -20.61 1.84 -15.58
N VAL A 88 -20.95 1.63 -14.32
CA VAL A 88 -20.74 0.37 -13.59
C VAL A 88 -22.02 -0.02 -12.87
N ARG A 89 -22.33 -1.32 -12.88
CA ARG A 89 -23.38 -1.93 -12.06
C ARG A 89 -22.87 -3.22 -11.42
N ALA A 90 -23.09 -3.37 -10.12
CA ALA A 90 -22.98 -4.65 -9.45
C ALA A 90 -24.05 -5.61 -9.99
N TYR A 91 -23.72 -6.90 -10.11
CA TYR A 91 -24.67 -7.95 -10.48
C TYR A 91 -24.62 -9.13 -9.52
N ALA A 92 -25.75 -9.83 -9.41
CA ALA A 92 -25.88 -11.14 -8.80
C ALA A 92 -26.59 -12.07 -9.77
N GLN A 93 -25.90 -13.13 -10.20
CA GLN A 93 -26.43 -14.15 -11.08
C GLN A 93 -26.97 -15.33 -10.28
N GLY A 94 -28.23 -15.68 -10.55
CA GLY A 94 -28.84 -16.95 -10.15
C GLY A 94 -28.78 -17.99 -11.27
N GLU A 95 -29.54 -19.07 -11.15
CA GLU A 95 -29.56 -20.16 -12.15
C GLU A 95 -30.27 -19.77 -13.45
N THR A 96 -31.26 -18.89 -13.38
CA THR A 96 -32.09 -18.47 -14.52
C THR A 96 -31.97 -16.98 -14.86
N ASP A 97 -31.66 -16.14 -13.87
CA ASP A 97 -31.77 -14.68 -13.99
C ASP A 97 -30.55 -13.95 -13.40
N ILE A 98 -30.37 -12.69 -13.82
CA ILE A 98 -29.36 -11.79 -13.28
C ILE A 98 -30.05 -10.56 -12.72
N SER A 99 -29.77 -10.27 -11.45
CA SER A 99 -30.18 -9.03 -10.78
C SER A 99 -29.04 -8.02 -10.87
N TYR A 100 -29.36 -6.75 -11.08
CA TYR A 100 -28.39 -5.68 -11.20
C TYR A 100 -28.71 -4.56 -10.22
N GLY A 101 -27.67 -3.96 -9.65
CA GLY A 101 -27.80 -2.78 -8.79
C GLY A 101 -28.06 -1.50 -9.56
N ASN A 102 -28.07 -0.39 -8.81
CA ASN A 102 -28.06 0.97 -9.36
C ASN A 102 -26.81 1.20 -10.22
N GLU A 103 -26.90 2.14 -11.15
CA GLU A 103 -25.75 2.58 -11.93
C GLU A 103 -24.92 3.62 -11.18
N VAL A 104 -23.60 3.49 -11.30
CA VAL A 104 -22.64 4.50 -10.86
C VAL A 104 -21.70 4.80 -12.03
N SER A 105 -21.45 6.08 -12.30
CA SER A 105 -20.50 6.50 -13.32
C SER A 105 -19.22 7.03 -12.71
N PHE A 106 -18.09 6.80 -13.36
CA PHE A 106 -16.81 7.39 -13.02
C PHE A 106 -16.00 7.73 -14.27
N LYS A 107 -15.02 8.63 -14.13
CA LYS A 107 -14.06 8.95 -15.19
C LYS A 107 -12.68 8.48 -14.78
N THR A 108 -11.99 7.73 -15.63
CA THR A 108 -10.58 7.40 -15.41
C THR A 108 -9.72 8.66 -15.42
N LEU A 109 -8.59 8.60 -14.73
CA LEU A 109 -7.61 9.70 -14.75
C LEU A 109 -6.98 9.83 -16.14
N ALA A 110 -6.45 11.01 -16.46
CA ALA A 110 -5.66 11.15 -17.67
C ALA A 110 -4.38 10.31 -17.55
N ALA A 111 -3.83 9.91 -18.70
CA ALA A 111 -2.62 9.10 -18.73
C ALA A 111 -1.47 9.83 -18.01
N GLY A 112 -0.92 9.19 -16.97
CA GLY A 112 0.14 9.80 -16.16
C GLY A 112 -0.33 10.76 -15.07
N GLU A 113 -1.64 10.94 -14.86
CA GLU A 113 -2.20 11.76 -13.77
C GLU A 113 -2.62 10.94 -12.53
N ASN A 114 -2.31 9.64 -12.48
CA ASN A 114 -2.44 8.87 -11.24
C ASN A 114 -1.60 9.57 -10.16
N PRO A 115 -2.20 10.08 -9.06
CA PRO A 115 -1.44 10.82 -8.06
C PRO A 115 -0.49 9.86 -7.36
N GLN A 116 0.77 9.91 -7.78
CA GLN A 116 1.81 9.02 -7.31
C GLN A 116 1.92 9.11 -5.79
N ILE A 117 2.05 7.96 -5.13
CA ILE A 117 2.16 7.92 -3.67
C ILE A 117 3.62 8.15 -3.32
N ILE A 118 3.95 9.39 -2.97
CA ILE A 118 5.26 9.80 -2.45
C ILE A 118 5.03 10.37 -1.05
N ALA A 119 5.56 9.68 -0.05
CA ALA A 119 5.55 10.14 1.33
C ALA A 119 6.89 10.80 1.66
N ASP A 120 6.93 12.11 1.50
CA ASP A 120 8.07 12.99 1.78
C ASP A 120 7.73 13.96 2.94
N HIS A 121 8.56 14.98 3.20
CA HIS A 121 8.29 15.94 4.28
C HIS A 121 6.96 16.69 4.12
N THR A 122 6.43 16.85 2.89
CA THR A 122 5.23 17.65 2.60
C THR A 122 3.93 16.97 3.05
N VAL A 123 3.97 15.66 3.32
CA VAL A 123 2.79 14.89 3.74
C VAL A 123 2.77 14.62 5.24
N VAL A 124 3.84 14.95 5.96
CA VAL A 124 3.97 14.67 7.40
C VAL A 124 2.81 15.27 8.17
N GLU A 125 2.44 16.53 7.90
CA GLU A 125 1.32 17.19 8.59
C GLU A 125 -0.06 16.85 8.00
N LYS A 126 -0.10 16.22 6.82
CA LYS A 126 -1.35 15.75 6.20
C LYS A 126 -1.87 14.46 6.82
N TYR A 127 -1.16 13.86 7.76
CA TYR A 127 -1.66 12.69 8.48
C TYR A 127 -2.96 13.00 9.25
N ASP A 128 -3.12 14.22 9.77
CA ASP A 128 -4.34 14.65 10.47
C ASP A 128 -5.57 14.74 9.55
N ASP A 129 -5.33 14.84 8.24
CA ASP A 129 -6.37 14.88 7.23
C ASP A 129 -6.97 13.50 6.93
N ILE A 130 -6.32 12.41 7.35
CA ILE A 130 -6.77 11.05 7.02
C ILE A 130 -8.21 10.83 7.52
N PRO A 131 -9.16 10.51 6.63
CA PRO A 131 -10.52 10.18 7.03
C PRO A 131 -10.59 8.89 7.85
N GLN A 132 -11.48 8.85 8.85
CA GLN A 132 -11.56 7.73 9.82
C GLN A 132 -11.79 6.37 9.14
N ASN A 133 -12.53 6.33 8.03
CA ASN A 133 -12.72 5.11 7.24
C ASN A 133 -11.40 4.60 6.65
N TYR A 134 -10.49 5.47 6.22
CA TYR A 134 -9.17 5.06 5.74
C TYR A 134 -8.24 4.67 6.90
N ILE A 135 -8.32 5.34 8.05
CA ILE A 135 -7.63 4.86 9.27
C ILE A 135 -8.06 3.44 9.61
N ASN A 136 -9.36 3.13 9.53
CA ASN A 136 -9.88 1.78 9.79
C ASN A 136 -9.36 0.77 8.76
N LYS A 137 -9.29 1.13 7.47
CA LYS A 137 -8.68 0.25 6.44
C LYS A 137 -7.19 0.02 6.71
N VAL A 138 -6.43 1.04 7.12
CA VAL A 138 -5.02 0.88 7.48
C VAL A 138 -4.86 -0.05 8.68
N LYS A 139 -5.79 -0.05 9.65
CA LYS A 139 -5.80 -1.00 10.78
C LYS A 139 -6.05 -2.46 10.38
N GLU A 140 -6.46 -2.73 9.15
CA GLU A 140 -6.60 -4.10 8.64
C GLU A 140 -5.26 -4.64 8.08
N GLN A 141 -4.32 -3.74 7.82
CA GLN A 141 -3.05 -4.05 7.15
C GLN A 141 -2.02 -4.66 8.09
N TRP A 142 -1.10 -5.41 7.48
CA TRP A 142 0.21 -5.72 8.05
C TRP A 142 1.30 -4.98 7.27
N LEU A 143 1.92 -3.99 7.92
CA LEU A 143 3.11 -3.30 7.44
C LEU A 143 4.36 -4.10 7.80
N VAL A 144 5.10 -4.51 6.79
CA VAL A 144 6.45 -5.05 6.95
C VAL A 144 7.46 -3.98 6.55
N TYR A 145 8.16 -3.41 7.52
CA TYR A 145 9.31 -2.54 7.27
C TYR A 145 10.55 -3.28 7.73
N ALA A 146 11.12 -4.08 6.82
CA ALA A 146 12.30 -4.91 7.06
C ALA A 146 13.57 -4.06 7.22
N GLY A 147 14.71 -4.66 7.53
CA GLY A 147 15.98 -3.96 7.79
C GLY A 147 16.41 -4.04 9.25
N GLU A 148 17.61 -3.53 9.55
CA GLU A 148 18.21 -3.67 10.88
C GLU A 148 18.03 -2.43 11.76
N SER A 149 19.04 -1.55 11.88
CA SER A 149 19.07 -0.52 12.92
C SER A 149 18.13 0.65 12.64
N HIS A 150 18.22 1.29 11.47
CA HIS A 150 17.42 2.48 11.17
C HIS A 150 15.98 2.15 10.82
N SER A 151 15.71 0.89 10.42
CA SER A 151 14.35 0.38 10.25
C SER A 151 13.54 0.47 11.56
N ALA A 152 14.21 0.37 12.72
CA ALA A 152 13.57 0.44 14.04
C ALA A 152 12.90 1.79 14.32
N ALA A 153 13.41 2.87 13.71
CA ALA A 153 12.84 4.20 13.85
C ALA A 153 11.39 4.27 13.39
N ILE A 154 11.04 3.59 12.31
CA ILE A 154 9.66 3.51 11.79
C ILE A 154 8.75 2.86 12.82
N ARG A 155 9.11 1.65 13.25
CA ARG A 155 8.26 0.84 14.12
C ARG A 155 8.11 1.48 15.50
N ARG A 156 9.18 2.04 16.06
CA ARG A 156 9.09 2.78 17.32
C ARG A 156 8.32 4.10 17.14
N GLY A 157 8.47 4.78 16.01
CA GLY A 157 7.68 5.94 15.64
C GLY A 157 6.18 5.68 15.65
N LEU A 158 5.74 4.53 15.12
CA LEU A 158 4.32 4.15 15.13
C LEU A 158 3.77 4.03 16.55
N ILE A 159 4.52 3.42 17.47
CA ILE A 159 4.12 3.31 18.88
C ILE A 159 4.04 4.71 19.51
N LEU A 160 5.02 5.57 19.26
CA LEU A 160 5.04 6.94 19.77
C LEU A 160 3.87 7.76 19.24
N LEU A 161 3.46 7.56 17.98
CA LEU A 161 2.31 8.23 17.41
C LEU A 161 1.00 7.76 18.06
N GLU A 162 0.84 6.48 18.35
CA GLU A 162 -0.30 5.97 19.12
C GLU A 162 -0.35 6.57 20.54
N GLU A 163 0.80 6.67 21.21
CA GLU A 163 0.91 7.31 22.54
C GLU A 163 0.45 8.78 22.51
N LEU A 164 0.70 9.50 21.39
CA LEU A 164 0.24 10.87 21.19
C LEU A 164 -1.23 10.97 20.78
N ASN A 165 -1.69 10.05 19.94
CA ASN A 165 -3.05 10.04 19.43
C ASN A 165 -3.53 8.59 19.23
N SER A 166 -4.39 8.14 20.14
CA SER A 166 -4.92 6.78 20.20
C SER A 166 -5.82 6.40 19.03
N VAL A 167 -6.10 7.30 18.09
CA VAL A 167 -6.75 6.94 16.82
C VAL A 167 -5.85 6.04 15.98
N TYR A 168 -4.53 6.25 16.01
CA TYR A 168 -3.52 5.54 15.21
C TYR A 168 -2.99 4.26 15.88
N GLN A 169 -3.90 3.42 16.36
CA GLN A 169 -3.56 2.21 17.11
C GLN A 169 -2.68 1.25 16.29
N VAL A 170 -1.63 0.73 16.92
CA VAL A 170 -0.67 -0.17 16.29
C VAL A 170 -0.30 -1.32 17.23
N ASN A 171 0.02 -2.49 16.68
CA ASN A 171 0.75 -3.53 17.38
C ASN A 171 2.07 -3.80 16.66
N VAL A 172 3.18 -3.52 17.35
CA VAL A 172 4.52 -3.74 16.82
C VAL A 172 5.12 -4.99 17.44
N ILE A 173 5.59 -5.90 16.59
CA ILE A 173 6.34 -7.08 17.02
C ILE A 173 7.75 -7.09 16.45
N GLU A 174 8.69 -7.56 17.27
CA GLU A 174 10.13 -7.60 16.97
C GLU A 174 10.72 -9.01 17.12
N SER A 175 9.89 -10.01 17.44
CA SER A 175 10.28 -11.43 17.49
C SER A 175 9.05 -12.34 17.41
N GLY A 176 9.30 -13.64 17.21
CA GLY A 176 8.26 -14.66 17.18
C GLY A 176 7.47 -14.71 15.88
N THR A 177 6.30 -15.37 15.91
CA THR A 177 5.41 -15.51 14.76
C THR A 177 4.48 -14.30 14.67
N PRO A 178 4.40 -13.61 13.53
CA PRO A 178 3.42 -12.57 13.30
C PRO A 178 1.99 -13.02 13.49
N GLU A 179 1.17 -12.12 14.03
CA GLU A 179 -0.24 -12.38 14.23
C GLU A 179 -1.03 -12.38 12.91
N GLY A 180 -2.12 -13.15 12.91
CA GLY A 180 -3.08 -13.20 11.81
C GLY A 180 -3.86 -11.90 11.65
N TYR A 181 -4.80 -11.90 10.69
CA TYR A 181 -5.66 -10.76 10.40
C TYR A 181 -6.38 -10.21 11.64
N THR A 182 -6.44 -8.89 11.73
CA THR A 182 -7.21 -8.11 12.71
C THR A 182 -7.63 -6.80 12.05
N SER A 183 -8.70 -6.18 12.57
CA SER A 183 -9.13 -4.83 12.19
C SER A 183 -9.03 -3.84 13.35
N SER A 184 -8.41 -4.25 14.47
CA SER A 184 -8.37 -3.45 15.70
C SER A 184 -7.24 -2.40 15.68
N TYR A 185 -6.15 -2.69 14.98
CA TYR A 185 -4.94 -1.88 14.97
C TYR A 185 -4.06 -2.28 13.78
N LEU A 186 -3.23 -1.35 13.31
CA LEU A 186 -2.21 -1.65 12.30
C LEU A 186 -1.23 -2.67 12.86
N ARG A 187 -1.00 -3.78 12.15
CA ARG A 187 0.10 -4.70 12.48
C ARG A 187 1.38 -4.17 11.86
N ALA A 188 2.47 -4.09 12.62
CA ALA A 188 3.76 -3.65 12.10
C ALA A 188 4.91 -4.53 12.61
N SER A 189 5.82 -4.90 11.70
CA SER A 189 7.01 -5.67 12.06
C SER A 189 8.13 -5.52 11.04
N ARG A 190 9.29 -6.10 11.34
CA ARG A 190 10.36 -6.40 10.37
C ARG A 190 10.45 -7.88 10.02
N ALA A 191 9.40 -8.64 10.33
CA ALA A 191 9.42 -10.08 10.19
C ALA A 191 9.35 -10.47 8.70
N ILE A 192 10.36 -11.20 8.22
CA ILE A 192 10.38 -11.81 6.90
C ILE A 192 10.48 -13.33 7.04
N TRP A 193 9.83 -14.06 6.13
CA TRP A 193 9.95 -15.51 6.08
C TRP A 193 11.15 -15.93 5.21
N GLY A 194 12.20 -16.41 5.88
CA GLY A 194 13.48 -16.75 5.26
C GLY A 194 14.35 -15.52 4.93
N ASN A 195 15.63 -15.77 4.66
CA ASN A 195 16.62 -14.78 4.25
C ASN A 195 17.70 -15.42 3.33
N TYR A 196 18.80 -14.73 3.05
CA TYR A 196 19.86 -15.24 2.18
C TYR A 196 20.40 -16.60 2.68
N GLU A 197 20.57 -16.75 4.00
CA GLU A 197 21.11 -17.96 4.61
C GLU A 197 20.06 -19.03 4.92
N ASN A 198 18.80 -18.62 5.14
CA ASN A 198 17.75 -19.51 5.62
C ASN A 198 16.56 -19.52 4.67
N SER A 199 16.17 -20.70 4.19
CA SER A 199 15.05 -20.84 3.26
C SER A 199 13.67 -20.57 3.83
N SER A 200 13.55 -20.54 5.16
CA SER A 200 12.28 -20.57 5.89
C SER A 200 12.50 -20.15 7.35
N GLY A 201 11.41 -19.87 8.05
CA GLY A 201 11.44 -19.40 9.45
C GLY A 201 11.38 -17.88 9.52
N TRP A 202 10.91 -17.37 10.67
CA TRP A 202 10.79 -15.94 10.89
C TRP A 202 12.15 -15.31 11.19
N ILE A 203 12.52 -14.35 10.35
CA ILE A 203 13.76 -13.59 10.42
C ILE A 203 13.42 -12.14 10.77
N TYR A 204 14.19 -11.57 11.70
CA TYR A 204 14.05 -10.17 12.15
C TYR A 204 15.34 -9.37 11.98
N SER A 205 16.47 -9.96 11.55
CA SER A 205 17.63 -9.21 11.03
C SER A 205 17.65 -9.43 9.53
N TYR A 206 17.50 -8.37 8.75
CA TYR A 206 17.26 -8.48 7.32
C TYR A 206 18.03 -7.36 6.60
N GLY A 207 19.35 -7.48 6.59
CA GLY A 207 20.28 -6.52 6.00
C GLY A 207 20.24 -6.55 4.48
N GLU A 208 20.89 -5.58 3.83
CA GLU A 208 20.96 -5.40 2.38
C GLU A 208 21.33 -6.67 1.58
N GLU A 209 22.14 -7.56 2.17
CA GLU A 209 22.49 -8.88 1.65
C GLU A 209 21.28 -9.81 1.45
N ASP A 210 20.22 -9.61 2.23
CA ASP A 210 19.06 -10.49 2.30
C ASP A 210 17.98 -10.15 1.27
N TRP A 211 18.03 -8.99 0.61
CA TRP A 211 16.89 -8.52 -0.20
C TRP A 211 17.18 -7.78 -1.50
N TYR A 212 18.43 -7.43 -1.86
CA TYR A 212 18.65 -6.93 -3.24
C TYR A 212 20.00 -7.24 -3.87
N THR A 213 21.03 -7.59 -3.09
CA THR A 213 22.40 -7.68 -3.61
C THR A 213 22.68 -8.91 -4.47
N ASN A 214 21.87 -9.98 -4.36
CA ASN A 214 22.13 -11.24 -5.05
C ASN A 214 20.84 -12.01 -5.39
N SER A 215 20.93 -12.91 -6.37
CA SER A 215 19.77 -13.66 -6.87
C SER A 215 19.12 -14.59 -5.83
N THR A 216 19.89 -15.11 -4.87
CA THR A 216 19.37 -15.98 -3.81
C THR A 216 18.47 -15.17 -2.87
N ALA A 217 18.94 -14.00 -2.42
CA ALA A 217 18.15 -13.03 -1.68
C ALA A 217 16.84 -12.70 -2.42
N LEU A 218 16.91 -12.30 -3.70
CA LEU A 218 15.73 -12.01 -4.52
C LEU A 218 14.71 -13.15 -4.53
N ALA A 219 15.17 -14.40 -4.69
CA ALA A 219 14.31 -15.57 -4.69
C ALA A 219 13.68 -15.83 -3.31
N ARG A 220 14.44 -15.62 -2.23
CA ARG A 220 14.00 -15.85 -0.84
C ARG A 220 12.99 -14.81 -0.39
N THR A 221 13.22 -13.54 -0.69
CA THR A 221 12.26 -12.48 -0.42
C THR A 221 10.92 -12.74 -1.14
N LYS A 222 10.95 -13.13 -2.43
CA LYS A 222 9.74 -13.52 -3.17
C LYS A 222 9.03 -14.72 -2.53
N ALA A 223 9.77 -15.76 -2.15
CA ALA A 223 9.21 -16.92 -1.46
C ALA A 223 8.58 -16.56 -0.11
N GLY A 224 9.18 -15.62 0.63
CA GLY A 224 8.63 -15.11 1.88
C GLY A 224 7.33 -14.34 1.68
N ILE A 225 7.25 -13.48 0.66
CA ILE A 225 6.01 -12.78 0.27
C ILE A 225 4.92 -13.80 -0.08
N THR A 226 5.24 -14.83 -0.88
CA THR A 226 4.29 -15.90 -1.21
C THR A 226 3.82 -16.65 0.02
N TYR A 227 4.73 -17.00 0.94
CA TYR A 227 4.37 -17.69 2.16
C TYR A 227 3.32 -16.90 2.94
N CYS A 228 3.57 -15.60 3.18
CA CYS A 228 2.64 -14.72 3.86
C CYS A 228 1.27 -14.65 3.17
N ASN A 229 1.24 -14.44 1.86
CA ASN A 229 0.00 -14.35 1.05
C ASN A 229 -0.76 -15.68 0.87
N THR A 230 -0.20 -16.81 1.30
CA THR A 230 -0.83 -18.14 1.16
C THR A 230 -1.11 -18.83 2.50
N HIS A 231 -0.73 -18.21 3.62
CA HIS A 231 -0.85 -18.79 4.97
C HIS A 231 -1.65 -17.89 5.94
N GLY A 232 -2.55 -17.05 5.43
CA GLY A 232 -3.39 -16.17 6.27
C GLY A 232 -2.62 -15.04 6.97
N LEU A 233 -1.47 -14.66 6.42
CA LEU A 233 -0.58 -13.61 6.92
C LEU A 233 -0.35 -12.59 5.80
N GLU A 234 -1.40 -12.22 5.08
CA GLU A 234 -1.32 -11.30 3.94
C GLU A 234 -0.63 -10.00 4.36
N ILE A 235 0.44 -9.66 3.65
CA ILE A 235 1.18 -8.42 3.86
C ILE A 235 0.43 -7.33 3.10
N GLY A 236 0.07 -6.26 3.80
CA GLY A 236 -0.54 -5.09 3.18
C GLY A 236 0.48 -4.29 2.38
N ALA A 237 1.54 -3.87 3.07
CA ALA A 237 2.63 -3.11 2.48
C ALA A 237 3.99 -3.63 2.96
N ILE A 238 4.96 -3.68 2.07
CA ILE A 238 6.34 -4.07 2.38
C ILE A 238 7.35 -3.07 1.82
N GLY A 239 8.28 -2.67 2.67
CA GLY A 239 9.46 -1.90 2.32
C GLY A 239 10.65 -2.31 3.18
N TYR A 240 11.80 -1.78 2.84
CA TYR A 240 13.07 -2.24 3.40
C TYR A 240 13.89 -1.04 3.86
N GLY A 241 14.31 -1.09 5.12
CA GLY A 241 15.13 -0.08 5.76
C GLY A 241 16.60 -0.27 5.45
N TRP A 242 17.23 0.82 5.03
CA TRP A 242 18.67 0.94 4.87
C TRP A 242 19.36 0.97 6.23
N CYS A 243 20.57 0.42 6.32
CA CYS A 243 21.41 0.48 7.51
C CYS A 243 22.66 1.33 7.27
N TRP A 244 23.53 1.36 8.28
CA TRP A 244 24.84 1.93 8.09
C TRP A 244 25.73 0.92 7.37
N ASP A 245 26.05 1.20 6.11
CA ASP A 245 27.06 0.48 5.36
C ASP A 245 27.84 1.49 4.49
N PRO A 246 29.12 1.75 4.80
CA PRO A 246 29.96 2.68 4.06
C PRO A 246 30.40 2.12 2.71
N HIS A 247 30.05 0.87 2.38
CA HIS A 247 30.29 0.27 1.07
C HIS A 247 29.07 0.34 0.17
N ILE A 248 27.90 0.76 0.69
CA ILE A 248 26.66 0.95 -0.05
C ILE A 248 26.48 2.42 -0.42
N ASP A 249 27.31 2.89 -1.35
CA ASP A 249 27.33 4.28 -1.83
C ASP A 249 27.59 4.41 -3.34
N THR A 250 27.52 3.30 -4.08
CA THR A 250 27.80 3.31 -5.53
C THR A 250 26.53 3.35 -6.39
N PRO A 251 26.54 4.02 -7.55
CA PRO A 251 25.41 3.99 -8.49
C PRO A 251 24.96 2.58 -8.90
N GLY A 252 25.88 1.62 -8.92
CA GLY A 252 25.59 0.22 -9.24
C GLY A 252 24.66 -0.43 -8.21
N GLU A 253 24.84 -0.14 -6.93
CA GLU A 253 24.02 -0.71 -5.85
C GLU A 253 22.63 -0.11 -5.81
N PHE A 254 22.48 1.20 -6.01
CA PHE A 254 21.16 1.83 -6.15
C PHE A 254 20.40 1.29 -7.37
N THR A 255 21.11 0.90 -8.43
CA THR A 255 20.52 0.20 -9.58
C THR A 255 20.08 -1.23 -9.22
N LEU A 256 20.88 -1.97 -8.44
CA LEU A 256 20.50 -3.30 -7.94
C LEU A 256 19.25 -3.22 -7.06
N TYR A 257 19.22 -2.27 -6.12
CA TYR A 257 18.09 -2.00 -5.25
C TYR A 257 16.81 -1.68 -6.05
N THR A 258 16.88 -0.71 -6.96
CA THR A 258 15.68 -0.31 -7.73
C THR A 258 15.15 -1.45 -8.61
N ASN A 259 16.03 -2.23 -9.22
CA ASN A 259 15.67 -3.42 -10.00
C ASN A 259 15.08 -4.54 -9.12
N ALA A 260 15.63 -4.76 -7.93
CA ALA A 260 15.09 -5.73 -6.97
C ALA A 260 13.65 -5.36 -6.56
N THR A 261 13.43 -4.09 -6.20
CA THR A 261 12.10 -3.59 -5.83
C THR A 261 11.11 -3.70 -6.99
N ASP A 262 11.49 -3.35 -8.22
CA ASP A 262 10.65 -3.57 -9.42
C ASP A 262 10.28 -5.05 -9.61
N GLN A 263 11.21 -5.96 -9.36
CA GLN A 263 10.94 -7.39 -9.44
C GLN A 263 9.95 -7.86 -8.38
N TYR A 264 9.98 -7.30 -7.16
CA TYR A 264 9.01 -7.62 -6.12
C TYR A 264 7.62 -7.07 -6.45
N VAL A 265 7.53 -5.82 -6.93
CA VAL A 265 6.27 -5.24 -7.44
C VAL A 265 5.68 -6.14 -8.54
N SER A 266 6.50 -6.51 -9.52
CA SER A 266 6.09 -7.36 -10.65
C SER A 266 5.69 -8.76 -10.20
N TYR A 267 6.37 -9.30 -9.18
CA TYR A 267 6.07 -10.61 -8.61
C TYR A 267 4.70 -10.61 -7.92
N CYS A 268 4.43 -9.64 -7.03
CA CYS A 268 3.12 -9.51 -6.38
C CYS A 268 2.00 -9.38 -7.42
N ARG A 269 2.19 -8.52 -8.44
CA ARG A 269 1.23 -8.35 -9.54
C ARG A 269 1.00 -9.64 -10.31
N GLY A 270 2.07 -10.35 -10.70
CA GLY A 270 1.98 -11.59 -11.47
C GLY A 270 1.33 -12.75 -10.70
N MET A 271 1.45 -12.76 -9.37
CA MET A 271 0.82 -13.75 -8.50
C MET A 271 -0.59 -13.36 -8.05
N GLY A 272 -1.07 -12.14 -8.38
CA GLY A 272 -2.36 -11.64 -7.92
C GLY A 272 -2.41 -11.29 -6.43
N TYR A 273 -1.26 -11.04 -5.79
CA TYR A 273 -1.19 -10.64 -4.38
C TYR A 273 -1.55 -9.16 -4.23
N SER A 274 -2.30 -8.84 -3.16
CA SER A 274 -2.67 -7.47 -2.80
C SER A 274 -1.49 -6.67 -2.23
N THR A 275 -0.42 -7.34 -1.79
CA THR A 275 0.79 -6.74 -1.21
C THR A 275 1.37 -5.63 -2.07
N LYS A 276 1.42 -4.42 -1.51
CA LYS A 276 2.09 -3.25 -2.10
C LYS A 276 3.55 -3.22 -1.69
N VAL A 277 4.45 -3.24 -2.67
CA VAL A 277 5.89 -3.06 -2.43
C VAL A 277 6.24 -1.60 -2.69
N PHE A 278 6.94 -0.95 -1.75
CA PHE A 278 7.34 0.45 -1.89
C PHE A 278 8.85 0.64 -1.81
N TYR A 279 9.31 1.70 -2.47
CA TYR A 279 10.67 2.20 -2.44
C TYR A 279 10.91 3.02 -1.18
N THR A 280 12.17 3.12 -0.77
CA THR A 280 12.65 3.77 0.44
C THR A 280 13.94 4.48 0.08
N THR A 281 14.08 5.75 0.45
CA THR A 281 15.41 6.34 0.63
C THR A 281 15.95 5.93 1.99
N GLY A 282 17.23 6.21 2.23
CA GLY A 282 17.96 5.69 3.38
C GLY A 282 18.39 6.75 4.39
N THR A 283 19.39 6.35 5.15
CA THR A 283 19.96 7.07 6.29
C THR A 283 20.61 8.38 5.86
N VAL A 284 20.39 9.42 6.68
CA VAL A 284 20.90 10.79 6.51
C VAL A 284 21.53 11.32 7.80
N ASP A 285 21.59 10.48 8.83
CA ASP A 285 22.34 10.67 10.05
C ASP A 285 23.74 10.05 9.91
N MET A 286 24.72 10.63 10.59
CA MET A 286 26.09 10.12 10.70
C MET A 286 26.93 10.02 9.41
N TYR A 287 26.38 10.31 8.22
CA TYR A 287 27.14 10.41 6.97
C TYR A 287 27.48 11.86 6.63
N PHE A 288 28.76 12.17 6.70
CA PHE A 288 29.30 13.47 6.31
C PHE A 288 30.30 13.30 5.17
N GLU A 289 30.64 14.40 4.52
CA GLU A 289 31.66 14.43 3.46
C GLU A 289 31.26 13.54 2.26
N GLY A 290 32.25 12.90 1.62
CA GLY A 290 32.05 12.19 0.35
C GLY A 290 31.00 11.09 0.40
N VAL A 291 30.93 10.32 1.49
CA VAL A 291 29.95 9.22 1.62
C VAL A 291 28.52 9.77 1.73
N GLY A 292 28.33 10.86 2.48
CA GLY A 292 27.03 11.52 2.60
C GLY A 292 26.55 12.05 1.24
N TYR A 293 27.44 12.70 0.49
CA TYR A 293 27.12 13.18 -0.85
C TYR A 293 26.83 12.02 -1.83
N ALA A 294 27.61 10.95 -1.80
CA ALA A 294 27.38 9.78 -2.66
C ALA A 294 26.03 9.11 -2.39
N LYS A 295 25.64 8.96 -1.12
CA LYS A 295 24.30 8.47 -0.75
C LYS A 295 23.19 9.42 -1.19
N HIS A 296 23.38 10.73 -1.05
CA HIS A 296 22.43 11.71 -1.58
C HIS A 296 22.18 11.52 -3.08
N LEU A 297 23.24 11.35 -3.88
CA LEU A 297 23.11 11.06 -5.32
C LEU A 297 22.36 9.74 -5.57
N GLY A 298 22.61 8.72 -4.76
CA GLY A 298 21.85 7.46 -4.79
C GLY A 298 20.37 7.62 -4.49
N TYR A 299 20.02 8.46 -3.50
CA TYR A 299 18.63 8.76 -3.18
C TYR A 299 17.95 9.54 -4.31
N GLU A 300 18.66 10.45 -4.99
CA GLU A 300 18.16 11.07 -6.22
C GLU A 300 17.90 10.03 -7.32
N MET A 301 18.78 9.03 -7.50
CA MET A 301 18.53 7.93 -8.45
C MET A 301 17.25 7.15 -8.10
N ILE A 302 16.99 6.89 -6.82
CA ILE A 302 15.74 6.24 -6.37
C ILE A 302 14.54 7.12 -6.70
N ARG A 303 14.58 8.41 -6.35
CA ARG A 303 13.51 9.36 -6.63
C ARG A 303 13.22 9.48 -8.13
N GLU A 304 14.26 9.59 -8.95
CA GLU A 304 14.13 9.62 -10.41
C GLU A 304 13.56 8.31 -10.97
N HIS A 305 13.96 7.16 -10.44
CA HIS A 305 13.41 5.87 -10.84
C HIS A 305 11.93 5.78 -10.51
N VAL A 306 11.53 6.20 -9.31
CA VAL A 306 10.13 6.25 -8.88
C VAL A 306 9.32 7.17 -9.80
N ARG A 307 9.76 8.40 -10.04
CA ARG A 307 9.06 9.40 -10.88
C ARG A 307 8.79 8.93 -12.32
N LYS A 308 9.52 7.94 -12.84
CA LYS A 308 9.34 7.39 -14.20
C LYS A 308 8.10 6.50 -14.36
N ASP A 309 7.52 6.01 -13.27
CA ASP A 309 6.33 5.16 -13.31
C ASP A 309 5.38 5.54 -12.17
N PRO A 310 4.18 6.10 -12.47
CA PRO A 310 3.25 6.60 -11.46
C PRO A 310 2.66 5.50 -10.57
N SER A 311 2.84 4.22 -10.92
CA SER A 311 2.45 3.09 -10.07
C SER A 311 3.47 2.76 -8.98
N ARG A 312 4.69 3.33 -9.05
CA ARG A 312 5.72 3.17 -8.01
C ARG A 312 5.40 4.05 -6.81
N ILE A 313 5.61 3.50 -5.62
CA ILE A 313 5.32 4.14 -4.34
C ILE A 313 6.63 4.40 -3.61
N LEU A 314 6.83 5.58 -3.03
CA LEU A 314 8.04 5.95 -2.31
C LEU A 314 7.73 6.42 -0.89
N PHE A 315 8.44 5.84 0.07
CA PHE A 315 8.60 6.37 1.41
C PHE A 315 9.97 7.06 1.51
N ASP A 316 9.98 8.38 1.43
CA ASP A 316 11.21 9.18 1.33
C ASP A 316 11.77 9.51 2.73
N TYR A 317 12.27 8.48 3.41
CA TYR A 317 12.91 8.56 4.74
C TYR A 317 13.92 9.69 4.84
N ALA A 318 14.83 9.78 3.86
CA ALA A 318 15.88 10.79 3.80
C ALA A 318 15.28 12.20 3.77
N ASP A 319 14.32 12.43 2.88
CA ASP A 319 13.66 13.73 2.78
C ASP A 319 12.93 14.09 4.08
N ILE A 320 12.07 13.22 4.61
CA ILE A 320 11.28 13.48 5.84
C ILE A 320 12.16 13.97 7.01
N LEU A 321 13.37 13.41 7.16
CA LEU A 321 14.28 13.71 8.25
C LEU A 321 15.20 14.92 8.00
N CYS A 322 15.36 15.34 6.75
CA CYS A 322 16.15 16.54 6.43
C CYS A 322 15.37 17.84 6.64
N TYR A 323 14.05 17.79 6.87
CA TYR A 323 13.23 18.96 7.14
C TYR A 323 12.69 18.95 8.58
N ASP A 324 12.56 20.13 9.18
CA ASP A 324 11.80 20.33 10.41
C ASP A 324 10.31 20.53 10.10
N GLU A 325 9.48 20.61 11.15
CA GLU A 325 8.02 20.75 11.02
C GLU A 325 7.68 22.13 10.45
N GLY A 326 6.86 22.14 9.40
CA GLY A 326 6.50 23.35 8.68
C GLY A 326 7.64 24.01 7.89
N SER A 327 8.82 23.41 7.79
CA SER A 327 9.92 23.94 7.00
C SER A 327 9.76 23.60 5.51
N GLU A 328 9.93 24.59 4.64
CA GLU A 328 10.07 24.40 3.19
C GLU A 328 11.55 24.25 2.74
N VAL A 329 12.49 24.38 3.68
CA VAL A 329 13.94 24.33 3.41
C VAL A 329 14.56 23.18 4.21
N PRO A 330 15.37 22.31 3.58
CA PRO A 330 16.06 21.24 4.30
C PRO A 330 17.25 21.79 5.08
N ASN A 331 17.67 21.05 6.09
CA ASN A 331 19.01 21.20 6.66
C ASN A 331 20.04 20.60 5.67
N THR A 332 21.12 21.33 5.41
CA THR A 332 22.12 20.97 4.42
C THR A 332 23.55 21.03 4.99
N THR A 333 24.47 20.39 4.28
CA THR A 333 25.92 20.55 4.47
C THR A 333 26.60 20.60 3.10
N THR A 334 27.91 20.81 3.07
CA THR A 334 28.68 20.90 1.81
C THR A 334 29.87 19.95 1.78
N TRP A 335 30.14 19.38 0.61
CA TRP A 335 31.34 18.59 0.31
C TRP A 335 31.88 18.94 -1.07
N GLU A 336 33.15 19.33 -1.17
CA GLU A 336 33.80 19.73 -2.44
C GLU A 336 33.00 20.77 -3.28
N GLY A 337 32.26 21.65 -2.61
CA GLY A 337 31.42 22.67 -3.26
C GLY A 337 30.02 22.20 -3.67
N HIS A 338 29.68 20.94 -3.41
CA HIS A 338 28.33 20.41 -3.57
C HIS A 338 27.55 20.50 -2.26
N GLU A 339 26.39 21.15 -2.28
CA GLU A 339 25.44 21.16 -1.17
C GLU A 339 24.54 19.94 -1.23
N TYR A 340 24.28 19.29 -0.09
CA TYR A 340 23.38 18.15 0.00
C TYR A 340 22.66 18.09 1.36
N PRO A 341 21.44 17.51 1.42
CA PRO A 341 20.62 17.49 2.62
C PRO A 341 21.14 16.47 3.65
N ILE A 342 21.03 16.83 4.93
CA ILE A 342 21.34 15.98 6.08
C ILE A 342 20.25 16.11 7.15
N ILE A 343 20.15 15.11 8.03
CA ILE A 343 19.17 15.12 9.12
C ILE A 343 19.22 16.43 9.93
N THR A 344 18.05 16.95 10.32
CA THR A 344 18.01 18.13 11.20
C THR A 344 18.45 17.78 12.63
N PRO A 345 19.01 18.72 13.40
CA PRO A 345 19.32 18.49 14.82
C PRO A 345 18.08 18.07 15.64
N THR A 346 16.90 18.60 15.29
CA THR A 346 15.62 18.27 15.92
C THR A 346 15.24 16.81 15.67
N ASN A 347 15.35 16.35 14.42
CA ASN A 347 15.01 14.99 14.03
C ASN A 347 16.03 13.97 14.52
N LEU A 348 17.32 14.34 14.57
CA LEU A 348 18.39 13.51 15.11
C LEU A 348 18.23 13.30 16.62
N GLY A 349 17.88 14.36 17.36
CA GLY A 349 17.63 14.30 18.80
C GLY A 349 18.75 13.61 19.60
N THR A 350 18.39 13.00 20.73
CA THR A 350 19.36 12.36 21.65
C THR A 350 18.96 10.96 22.11
N THR A 351 17.79 10.45 21.67
CA THR A 351 17.23 9.18 22.17
C THR A 351 17.76 7.94 21.45
N GLY A 352 18.34 8.08 20.25
CA GLY A 352 19.02 7.00 19.52
C GLY A 352 18.10 5.88 19.03
N ILE A 353 16.82 6.18 18.79
CA ILE A 353 15.83 5.23 18.27
C ILE A 353 16.16 4.94 16.81
N GLY A 354 16.86 3.82 16.55
CA GLY A 354 17.41 3.56 15.21
C GLY A 354 18.32 4.69 14.73
N HIS A 355 19.14 5.22 15.64
CA HIS A 355 20.05 6.37 15.45
C HIS A 355 19.39 7.75 15.27
N ILE A 356 18.06 7.84 15.36
CA ILE A 356 17.34 9.12 15.29
C ILE A 356 16.59 9.45 16.58
N GLY A 357 16.05 10.66 16.65
CA GLY A 357 15.34 11.20 17.79
C GLY A 357 13.86 10.81 17.77
N THR A 358 13.21 10.98 18.92
CA THR A 358 11.76 10.79 19.06
C THR A 358 10.96 11.62 18.05
N THR A 359 11.36 12.87 17.81
CA THR A 359 10.71 13.75 16.83
C THR A 359 10.80 13.20 15.41
N GLY A 360 12.00 12.80 14.98
CA GLY A 360 12.20 12.18 13.66
C GLY A 360 11.37 10.90 13.50
N ALA A 361 11.35 10.04 14.52
CA ALA A 361 10.58 8.80 14.50
C ALA A 361 9.06 9.05 14.37
N ILE A 362 8.51 10.04 15.08
CA ILE A 362 7.09 10.41 14.97
C ILE A 362 6.77 10.96 13.57
N ARG A 363 7.63 11.81 13.00
CA ARG A 363 7.42 12.34 11.63
C ARG A 363 7.35 11.21 10.60
N LEU A 364 8.26 10.24 10.68
CA LEU A 364 8.25 9.06 9.83
C LEU A 364 6.94 8.26 9.99
N ALA A 365 6.45 8.12 11.22
CA ALA A 365 5.19 7.43 11.49
C ALA A 365 3.97 8.17 10.92
N LYS A 366 3.91 9.50 11.06
CA LYS A 366 2.85 10.34 10.45
C LYS A 366 2.81 10.13 8.93
N ALA A 367 3.96 10.25 8.26
CA ALA A 367 4.08 10.03 6.83
C ALA A 367 3.73 8.59 6.42
N MET A 368 4.08 7.59 7.24
CA MET A 368 3.74 6.19 6.99
C MET A 368 2.23 5.94 7.05
N TRP A 369 1.52 6.48 8.05
CA TRP A 369 0.05 6.38 8.12
C TRP A 369 -0.62 7.06 6.93
N TRP A 370 -0.13 8.23 6.52
CA TRP A 370 -0.62 8.90 5.31
C TRP A 370 -0.41 8.01 4.07
N MET A 371 0.80 7.45 3.90
CA MET A 371 1.13 6.59 2.77
C MET A 371 0.24 5.35 2.70
N LEU A 372 0.04 4.66 3.83
CA LEU A 372 -0.82 3.49 3.91
C LEU A 372 -2.28 3.84 3.58
N ALA A 373 -2.78 4.98 4.07
CA ALA A 373 -4.14 5.43 3.73
C ALA A 373 -4.30 5.69 2.22
N ARG A 374 -3.28 6.26 1.56
CA ARG A 374 -3.24 6.41 0.09
C ARG A 374 -3.26 5.06 -0.62
N MET A 375 -2.53 4.06 -0.10
CA MET A 375 -2.55 2.69 -0.66
C MET A 375 -3.93 2.02 -0.55
N GLU A 376 -4.74 2.41 0.44
CA GLU A 376 -6.13 1.96 0.64
C GLU A 376 -7.18 2.72 -0.19
N GLY A 377 -6.70 3.57 -1.10
CA GLY A 377 -7.52 4.29 -2.08
C GLY A 377 -7.94 5.70 -1.68
N TRP A 378 -7.37 6.27 -0.61
CA TRP A 378 -7.56 7.69 -0.31
C TRP A 378 -6.86 8.56 -1.36
N ASP A 379 -7.53 9.61 -1.82
CA ASP A 379 -7.01 10.58 -2.80
C ASP A 379 -5.89 11.47 -2.24
N GLY A 380 -5.82 11.62 -0.91
CA GLY A 380 -4.84 12.46 -0.23
C GLY A 380 -5.27 13.92 -0.09
N GLU A 381 -6.54 14.22 -0.39
CA GLU A 381 -7.13 15.54 -0.15
C GLU A 381 -7.72 15.63 1.26
N SER A 382 -7.68 16.84 1.83
CA SER A 382 -8.19 17.13 3.17
C SER A 382 -9.71 16.98 3.25
N LYS A 383 -10.21 16.69 4.47
CA LYS A 383 -11.65 16.58 4.79
C LYS A 383 -12.47 17.82 4.44
#